data_AF-A0A915Y359-F1
#
_entry.id   AF-A0A915Y359-F1
#
_cell.length_a   1.000
_cell.length_b   1.000
_cell.length_c   1.000
_cell.angle_alpha   90.00
_cell.angle_beta   90.00
_cell.angle_gamma   90.00
#
_symmetry.space_group_name_H-M   'P 1'
#
loop_
_entity.id
_entity.type
_entity.pdbx_description
1 polymer ?
#
loop_
_entity_poly.entity_id
_entity_poly.type
_entity_poly.pdbx_seq_one_letter_code
_entity_poly.pdbx_strand_id
1 'polypeptide(L)'
;MVYAPEDCHYCSQSKISTAEIEKYPLLSQEKILAAAERAAQLKAGTFCMVISGRSPSEKVFEQVLGAIRAVKERYPLKICACLGLLTAEQTARLAAAGVDRVNHNLNTSENFHS
;
A
#
# COMPACT_ATOMS: atom_id res chain seq x y z
N MET A 1 -3.82 -3.20 6.86
CA MET A 1 -3.07 -3.60 8.05
C MET A 1 -2.57 -2.34 8.71
N VAL A 2 -3.03 -2.03 9.91
CA VAL A 2 -2.74 -0.75 10.60
C VAL A 2 -1.90 -1.04 11.85
N TYR A 3 -0.66 -1.44 11.60
CA TYR A 3 0.41 -1.57 12.60
C TYR A 3 1.74 -1.62 11.85
N ALA A 4 2.70 -0.77 12.23
CA ALA A 4 4.05 -0.77 11.68
C ALA A 4 5.08 -0.96 12.82
N PRO A 5 6.05 -1.90 12.67
CA PRO A 5 7.15 -2.05 13.62
C PRO A 5 8.21 -0.93 13.54
N GLU A 6 8.10 -0.05 12.54
CA GLU A 6 8.97 1.12 12.41
C GLU A 6 8.59 2.19 13.45
N ASP A 7 9.56 3.02 13.83
CA ASP A 7 9.46 4.08 14.85
C ASP A 7 9.36 5.49 14.23
N CYS A 8 8.77 5.62 13.05
CA CYS A 8 8.58 6.93 12.43
C CYS A 8 7.80 7.87 13.38
N HIS A 9 8.47 8.90 13.91
CA HIS A 9 7.94 9.78 14.96
C HIS A 9 6.71 10.60 14.53
N TYR A 10 6.52 10.79 13.23
CA TYR A 10 5.37 11.49 12.66
C TYR A 10 4.20 10.56 12.30
N CYS A 11 4.39 9.24 12.31
CA CYS A 11 3.40 8.29 11.84
C CYS A 11 2.51 7.82 12.98
N SER A 12 1.19 8.05 12.88
CA SER A 12 0.22 7.58 13.88
C SER A 12 0.20 6.05 14.04
N GLN A 13 0.65 5.31 13.02
CA GLN A 13 0.66 3.84 12.99
C GLN A 13 1.99 3.21 13.46
N SER A 14 2.96 4.06 13.85
CA SER A 14 4.26 3.67 14.38
C SER A 14 4.14 2.88 15.68
N LYS A 15 5.11 1.99 15.97
CA LYS A 15 5.15 1.23 17.24
C LYS A 15 5.27 2.13 18.48
N ILE A 16 5.82 3.34 18.32
CA ILE A 16 6.02 4.32 19.41
C ILE A 16 4.89 5.35 19.51
N SER A 17 3.92 5.32 18.59
CA SER A 17 2.81 6.26 18.58
C SER A 17 1.80 5.94 19.68
N THR A 18 1.31 6.98 20.36
CA THR A 18 0.19 6.90 21.33
C THR A 18 -1.14 7.34 20.73
N ALA A 19 -1.20 7.58 19.42
CA ALA A 19 -2.43 8.01 18.75
C ALA A 19 -3.51 6.91 18.81
N GLU A 20 -4.75 7.32 19.10
CA GLU A 20 -5.89 6.42 19.05
C GLU A 20 -6.29 6.18 17.60
N ILE A 21 -6.01 4.98 17.11
CA ILE A 21 -6.33 4.55 15.74
C ILE A 21 -6.95 3.16 15.75
N GLU A 22 -7.89 2.94 14.84
CA GLU A 22 -8.47 1.62 14.61
C GLU A 22 -7.43 0.69 13.98
N LYS A 23 -7.16 -0.45 14.64
CA LYS A 23 -6.24 -1.47 14.14
C LYS A 23 -7.02 -2.58 13.45
N TYR A 24 -6.71 -2.81 12.18
CA TYR A 24 -7.31 -3.88 11.38
C TYR A 24 -6.26 -4.59 10.52
N PRO A 25 -6.49 -5.86 10.14
CA PRO A 25 -5.58 -6.65 9.30
C PRO A 25 -5.55 -6.15 7.84
N LEU A 26 -4.98 -6.92 6.92
CA LEU A 26 -5.16 -6.66 5.49
C LEU A 26 -6.66 -6.73 5.14
N LEU A 27 -7.14 -5.80 4.31
CA LEU A 27 -8.53 -5.81 3.88
C LEU A 27 -8.80 -7.03 2.97
N SER A 28 -10.03 -7.56 3.04
CA SER A 28 -10.45 -8.59 2.09
C SER A 28 -10.50 -8.02 0.68
N GLN A 29 -10.30 -8.88 -0.32
CA GLN A 29 -10.38 -8.50 -1.73
C GLN A 29 -11.73 -7.85 -2.08
N GLU A 30 -12.82 -8.35 -1.49
CA GLU A 30 -14.16 -7.76 -1.63
C GLU A 30 -14.21 -6.30 -1.16
N LYS A 31 -13.68 -6.00 0.03
CA LYS A 31 -13.62 -4.62 0.54
C LYS A 31 -12.74 -3.72 -0.33
N ILE A 32 -11.64 -4.26 -0.87
CA ILE A 32 -10.76 -3.51 -1.79
C ILE A 32 -11.50 -3.20 -3.09
N LEU A 33 -12.23 -4.15 -3.65
CA LEU A 33 -13.01 -3.97 -4.88
C LEU A 33 -14.15 -2.98 -4.68
N ALA A 34 -14.87 -3.03 -3.56
CA ALA A 34 -15.89 -2.04 -3.23
C ALA A 34 -15.31 -0.62 -3.10
N ALA A 35 -14.12 -0.49 -2.51
CA ALA A 35 -13.42 0.79 -2.44
C ALA A 35 -12.97 1.29 -3.83
N ALA A 36 -12.48 0.39 -4.69
CA ALA A 36 -12.10 0.71 -6.06
C ALA A 36 -13.31 1.11 -6.92
N GLU A 37 -14.44 0.43 -6.79
CA GLU A 37 -15.69 0.79 -7.44
C GLU A 37 -16.11 2.21 -7.05
N ARG A 38 -16.12 2.50 -5.75
CA ARG A 38 -16.42 3.84 -5.25
C ARG A 38 -15.46 4.88 -5.83
N ALA A 39 -14.16 4.57 -5.89
CA ALA A 39 -13.18 5.48 -6.48
C ALA A 39 -13.45 5.74 -7.97
N ALA A 40 -13.81 4.71 -8.73
CA ALA A 40 -14.17 4.83 -10.15
C ALA A 40 -15.45 5.66 -10.34
N GLN A 41 -16.48 5.46 -9.51
CA GLN A 41 -17.71 6.27 -9.52
C GLN A 41 -17.44 7.74 -9.22
N LEU A 42 -16.50 8.02 -8.32
CA LEU A 42 -16.01 9.37 -8.01
C LEU A 42 -15.05 9.93 -9.08
N LYS A 43 -14.82 9.19 -10.18
CA LYS A 43 -13.92 9.57 -11.28
C LYS A 43 -12.48 9.81 -10.82
N ALA A 44 -12.04 9.10 -9.79
CA ALA A 44 -10.65 9.15 -9.37
C ALA A 44 -9.74 8.64 -10.50
N GLY A 45 -8.62 9.33 -10.76
CA GLY A 45 -7.66 8.90 -11.77
C GLY A 45 -6.69 7.82 -11.28
N THR A 46 -6.50 7.67 -9.97
CA THR A 46 -5.55 6.72 -9.37
C THR A 46 -6.07 6.18 -8.06
N PHE A 47 -5.93 4.86 -7.89
CA PHE A 47 -6.27 4.13 -6.67
C PHE A 47 -4.98 3.63 -6.00
N CYS A 48 -4.75 4.04 -4.75
CA CYS A 48 -3.54 3.69 -4.01
C CYS A 48 -3.81 2.53 -3.04
N MET A 49 -3.07 1.43 -3.19
CA MET A 49 -3.06 0.32 -2.24
C MET A 49 -1.86 0.46 -1.30
N VAL A 50 -2.13 0.45 0.00
CA VAL A 50 -1.13 0.76 1.03
C VAL A 50 -1.12 -0.35 2.08
N ILE A 51 0.08 -0.77 2.48
CA ILE A 51 0.28 -1.57 3.70
C ILE A 51 1.09 -0.75 4.69
N SER A 52 1.02 -1.16 5.95
CA SER A 52 1.87 -0.65 7.01
C SER A 52 2.99 -1.65 7.32
N GLY A 53 4.17 -1.12 7.61
CA GLY A 53 5.37 -1.90 7.92
C GLY A 53 6.47 -1.74 6.87
N ARG A 54 7.57 -2.49 7.09
CA ARG A 54 8.82 -2.33 6.37
C ARG A 54 8.78 -2.91 4.95
N SER A 55 8.30 -4.15 4.84
CA SER A 55 8.18 -4.90 3.58
C SER A 55 7.02 -5.89 3.72
N PRO A 56 6.33 -6.27 2.63
CA PRO A 56 5.29 -7.28 2.70
C PRO A 56 5.91 -8.67 2.87
N SER A 57 5.24 -9.55 3.61
CA SER A 57 5.52 -10.99 3.51
C SER A 57 5.02 -11.51 2.16
N GLU A 58 5.55 -12.64 1.69
CA GLU A 58 5.15 -13.23 0.41
C GLU A 58 3.63 -13.48 0.32
N LYS A 59 3.03 -13.95 1.42
CA LYS A 59 1.58 -14.15 1.53
C LYS A 59 0.80 -12.85 1.34
N VAL A 60 1.21 -11.77 2.02
CA VAL A 60 0.56 -10.46 1.88
C VAL A 60 0.76 -9.91 0.48
N PHE A 61 1.96 -10.09 -0.07
CA PHE A 61 2.31 -9.63 -1.40
C PHE A 61 1.44 -10.29 -2.48
N GLU A 62 1.26 -11.62 -2.44
CA GLU A 62 0.38 -12.34 -3.36
C GLU A 62 -1.10 -11.91 -3.23
N GLN A 63 -1.58 -11.68 -2.01
CA GLN A 63 -2.94 -11.15 -1.80
C GLN A 63 -3.11 -9.77 -2.45
N VAL A 64 -2.10 -8.90 -2.32
CA VAL A 64 -2.09 -7.57 -2.95
C VAL A 64 -2.03 -7.70 -4.47
N LEU A 65 -1.19 -8.57 -5.03
CA LEU A 65 -1.15 -8.81 -6.49
C LEU A 65 -2.49 -9.30 -7.03
N GLY A 66 -3.17 -10.20 -6.31
CA GLY A 66 -4.52 -10.65 -6.66
C GLY A 66 -5.53 -9.51 -6.67
N ALA A 67 -5.50 -8.64 -5.66
CA ALA A 67 -6.37 -7.47 -5.59
C ALA A 67 -6.08 -6.45 -6.70
N ILE A 68 -4.80 -6.20 -7.02
CA ILE A 68 -4.38 -5.32 -8.12
C ILE A 68 -4.96 -5.80 -9.45
N ARG A 69 -4.76 -7.09 -9.78
CA ARG A 69 -5.28 -7.67 -11.03
C ARG A 69 -6.80 -7.53 -11.13
N ALA A 70 -7.51 -7.86 -10.05
CA ALA A 70 -8.97 -7.76 -10.01
C ALA A 70 -9.48 -6.32 -10.17
N VAL A 71 -8.77 -5.32 -9.62
CA VAL A 71 -9.12 -3.91 -9.81
C VAL A 71 -8.87 -3.46 -11.25
N LYS A 72 -7.72 -3.81 -11.84
CA LYS A 72 -7.38 -3.44 -13.23
C LYS A 72 -8.35 -4.04 -14.24
N GLU A 73 -8.83 -5.25 -13.99
CA GLU A 73 -9.80 -5.94 -14.85
C GLU A 73 -11.17 -5.23 -14.86
N ARG A 74 -11.60 -4.70 -13.72
CA ARG A 74 -12.98 -4.19 -13.54
C ARG A 74 -13.12 -2.68 -13.71
N TYR A 75 -12.07 -1.91 -13.43
CA TYR A 75 -12.16 -0.46 -13.34
C TYR A 75 -11.03 0.22 -14.13
N PRO A 76 -11.32 1.33 -14.83
CA PRO A 76 -10.33 2.10 -15.58
C PRO A 76 -9.48 2.99 -14.66
N LEU A 77 -8.88 2.41 -13.63
CA LEU A 77 -8.08 3.10 -12.61
C LEU A 77 -6.58 2.85 -12.86
N LYS A 78 -5.76 3.90 -12.70
CA LYS A 78 -4.33 3.71 -12.46
C LYS A 78 -4.13 3.19 -11.05
N ILE A 79 -3.15 2.32 -10.83
CA ILE A 79 -2.84 1.77 -9.51
C ILE A 79 -1.50 2.31 -9.01
N CYS A 80 -1.51 2.79 -7.78
CA CYS A 80 -0.33 3.12 -7.01
C CYS A 80 -0.15 2.09 -5.89
N ALA A 81 1.07 1.60 -5.69
CA ALA A 81 1.39 0.68 -4.61
C ALA A 81 2.35 1.33 -3.60
N CYS A 82 1.98 1.33 -2.33
CA CYS A 82 2.84 1.77 -1.22
C CYS A 82 3.05 0.58 -0.29
N LEU A 83 4.07 -0.23 -0.60
CA LEU A 83 4.30 -1.53 0.04
C LEU A 83 5.58 -1.57 0.90
N GLY A 84 6.22 -0.43 1.14
CA GLY A 84 7.50 -0.36 1.86
C GLY A 84 8.69 -0.65 0.93
N LEU A 85 9.73 -1.30 1.46
CA LEU A 85 10.92 -1.71 0.72
C LEU A 85 10.59 -2.95 -0.13
N LEU A 86 10.84 -2.84 -1.43
CA LEU A 86 10.57 -3.87 -2.42
C LEU A 86 11.87 -4.41 -3.02
N THR A 87 11.92 -5.71 -3.30
CA THR A 87 13.00 -6.29 -4.10
C THR A 87 12.79 -6.02 -5.59
N ALA A 88 13.83 -6.25 -6.40
CA ALA A 88 13.72 -6.17 -7.86
C ALA A 88 12.67 -7.15 -8.42
N GLU A 89 12.62 -8.37 -7.87
CA GLU A 89 11.62 -9.38 -8.25
C GLU A 89 10.20 -8.93 -7.92
N GLN A 90 9.97 -8.42 -6.70
CA GLN A 90 8.67 -7.90 -6.30
C GLN A 90 8.26 -6.72 -7.20
N THR A 91 9.20 -5.84 -7.54
CA THR A 91 8.94 -4.70 -8.43
C THR A 91 8.51 -5.17 -9.83
N ALA A 92 9.19 -6.18 -10.39
CA ALA A 92 8.81 -6.78 -11.67
C ALA A 92 7.41 -7.42 -11.62
N ARG A 93 7.09 -8.12 -10.53
CA ARG A 93 5.77 -8.74 -10.32
C ARG A 93 4.65 -7.71 -10.17
N LEU A 94 4.90 -6.57 -9.52
CA LEU A 94 3.96 -5.45 -9.45
C LEU A 94 3.70 -4.83 -10.82
N ALA A 95 4.76 -4.58 -11.60
CA ALA A 95 4.63 -4.07 -12.96
C ALA A 95 3.82 -5.02 -13.84
N ALA A 96 4.10 -6.33 -13.77
CA ALA A 96 3.36 -7.36 -14.49
C ALA A 96 1.89 -7.47 -14.06
N ALA A 97 1.57 -7.17 -12.79
CA ALA A 97 0.20 -7.12 -12.30
C ALA A 97 -0.56 -5.84 -12.72
N GLY A 98 0.13 -4.85 -13.29
CA GLY A 98 -0.49 -3.61 -13.79
C GLY A 98 -0.42 -2.43 -12.83
N VAL A 99 0.55 -2.41 -11.90
CA VAL A 99 0.86 -1.24 -11.08
C VAL A 99 1.49 -0.15 -11.94
N ASP A 100 0.95 1.06 -11.85
CA ASP A 100 1.40 2.21 -12.64
C ASP A 100 2.48 3.03 -11.90
N ARG A 101 2.51 2.99 -10.57
CA ARG A 101 3.51 3.70 -9.75
C ARG A 101 3.74 3.05 -8.39
N VAL A 102 4.92 3.27 -7.83
CA VAL A 102 5.26 2.89 -6.45
C VAL A 102 5.54 4.16 -5.64
N ASN A 103 5.02 4.22 -4.42
CA ASN A 103 5.32 5.29 -3.48
C ASN A 103 6.43 4.85 -2.51
N HIS A 104 7.53 5.59 -2.48
CA HIS A 104 8.60 5.40 -1.51
C HIS A 104 9.23 6.76 -1.16
N ASN A 105 9.22 7.13 0.12
CA ASN A 105 9.60 8.47 0.57
C ASN A 105 10.95 8.45 1.30
N LEU A 106 11.80 9.43 1.02
CA LEU A 106 13.02 9.71 1.81
C LEU A 106 12.71 10.44 3.13
N ASN A 107 11.58 11.17 3.18
CA ASN A 107 11.08 12.00 4.28
C ASN A 107 11.94 13.24 4.62
N THR A 108 13.24 13.08 4.88
CA THR A 108 14.16 14.17 5.24
C THR A 108 15.57 13.88 4.71
N SER A 109 16.48 14.84 4.78
CA SER A 109 17.90 14.63 4.46
C SER A 109 18.56 13.66 5.45
N GLU A 110 19.56 12.90 5.00
CA GLU A 110 20.37 12.01 5.85
C GLU A 110 20.94 12.73 7.10
N ASN A 111 21.31 14.01 6.96
CA ASN A 111 21.89 14.83 8.03
C ASN A 111 20.93 15.15 9.19
N PHE A 112 19.63 14.87 9.07
CA PHE A 112 18.64 15.22 10.11
C PHE A 112 18.66 14.24 11.30
N HIS A 113 19.16 13.02 11.09
CA HIS A 113 19.19 11.94 12.10
C HIS A 113 20.61 11.57 12.54
N SER A 114 21.63 12.33 12.13
CA SER A 114 23.04 12.14 12.52
C SER A 114 23.34 12.66 13.93
#